data_AF-A0A2M9F3S6-F1
#
_entry.id   AF-A0A2M9F3S6-F1
#
_cell.length_a   1.000
_cell.length_b   1.000
_cell.length_c   1.000
_cell.angle_alpha   90.00
_cell.angle_beta   90.00
_cell.angle_gamma   90.00
#
_symmetry.space_group_name_H-M   'P 1'
#
loop_
_entity.id
_entity.type
_entity.pdbx_description
1 polymer ?
#
loop_
_entity_poly.entity_id
_entity_poly.type
_entity_poly.pdbx_seq_one_letter_code
_entity_poly.pdbx_strand_id
1 'polypeptide(L)'
;MNTKNLVLSAMLLGIGTVLYLVIPPFLGSMKPDFLLTMMFITILLTPNLKHTVVVGLATGILSGLFTTFPGGFLPNVIDKVLTSLVFFAVLIAIQALGKKFAAQAVLTALGTALSGAIFLASAIFIMGAEVPFGQLYLAVVLPAIAVNTVAFIVIYPIVRQTLKRSSLRTSVAN
;
A
#
# COMPACT_ATOMS: atom_id res chain seq x y z
N MET A 1 -18.52 7.15 -6.99
CA MET A 1 -17.08 7.37 -7.29
C MET A 1 -17.00 8.24 -8.52
N ASN A 2 -16.12 9.25 -8.54
CA ASN A 2 -15.89 10.06 -9.74
C ASN A 2 -14.94 9.30 -10.68
N THR A 3 -15.25 9.27 -11.98
CA THR A 3 -14.41 8.62 -13.00
C THR A 3 -12.99 9.16 -13.00
N LYS A 4 -12.79 10.46 -12.76
CA LYS A 4 -11.46 11.08 -12.65
C LYS A 4 -10.60 10.46 -11.54
N ASN A 5 -11.19 10.18 -10.37
CA ASN A 5 -10.46 9.57 -9.25
C ASN A 5 -10.13 8.10 -9.54
N LEU A 6 -11.03 7.41 -10.25
CA LEU A 6 -10.78 6.03 -10.67
C LEU A 6 -9.62 5.95 -11.68
N VAL A 7 -9.59 6.86 -12.66
CA VAL A 7 -8.50 6.96 -13.64
C VAL A 7 -7.18 7.27 -12.93
N LEU A 8 -7.15 8.24 -12.02
CA LEU A 8 -5.94 8.56 -11.25
C LEU A 8 -5.43 7.36 -10.45
N SER A 9 -6.35 6.62 -9.82
CA SER A 9 -6.02 5.42 -9.06
C SER A 9 -5.46 4.33 -9.96
N ALA A 10 -6.08 4.09 -11.12
CA ALA A 10 -5.57 3.13 -12.10
C ALA A 10 -4.15 3.51 -12.59
N MET A 11 -3.88 4.80 -12.81
CA MET A 11 -2.54 5.27 -13.18
C MET A 11 -1.53 5.01 -12.06
N LEU A 12 -1.86 5.35 -10.81
CA LEU A 12 -0.97 5.13 -9.67
C LEU A 12 -0.71 3.64 -9.42
N LEU A 13 -1.75 2.81 -9.45
CA LEU A 13 -1.60 1.36 -9.32
C LEU A 13 -0.83 0.75 -10.49
N GLY A 14 -1.00 1.27 -11.71
CA GLY A 14 -0.21 0.88 -12.88
C GLY A 14 1.28 1.16 -12.69
N ILE A 15 1.63 2.37 -12.24
CA ILE A 15 3.00 2.74 -11.89
C ILE A 15 3.55 1.81 -10.79
N GLY A 16 2.77 1.59 -9.73
CA GLY A 16 3.14 0.68 -8.65
C GLY A 16 3.38 -0.74 -9.13
N THR A 17 2.58 -1.22 -10.10
CA THR A 17 2.72 -2.56 -10.68
C THR A 17 4.01 -2.70 -11.47
N VAL A 18 4.34 -1.69 -12.30
CA VAL A 18 5.60 -1.68 -13.05
C VAL A 18 6.80 -1.69 -12.10
N LEU A 19 6.79 -0.83 -11.07
CA LEU A 19 7.85 -0.81 -10.06
C LEU A 19 7.96 -2.16 -9.34
N TYR A 20 6.83 -2.75 -8.96
CA TYR A 20 6.76 -4.05 -8.31
C TYR A 20 7.32 -5.18 -9.19
N LEU A 21 7.18 -5.09 -10.51
CA LEU A 21 7.70 -6.08 -11.46
C LEU A 21 9.21 -5.96 -11.69
N VAL A 22 9.73 -4.73 -11.73
CA VAL A 22 11.14 -4.47 -12.06
C VAL A 22 12.06 -4.68 -10.87
N ILE A 23 11.57 -4.48 -9.65
CA ILE A 23 12.40 -4.52 -8.45
C ILE A 23 12.66 -5.97 -8.04
N PRO A 24 13.95 -6.37 -7.91
CA PRO A 24 14.29 -7.73 -7.56
C PRO A 24 13.84 -8.07 -6.12
N PRO A 25 13.52 -9.34 -5.85
CA PRO A 25 13.27 -9.80 -4.49
C PRO A 25 14.50 -9.60 -3.60
N PHE A 26 14.27 -9.23 -2.34
CA PHE A 26 15.27 -9.31 -1.29
C PHE A 26 15.11 -10.65 -0.53
N LEU A 27 15.81 -10.79 0.60
CA LEU A 27 15.78 -11.95 1.50
C LEU A 27 14.39 -12.61 1.60
N GLY A 28 14.31 -13.91 1.29
CA GLY A 28 13.09 -14.71 1.41
C GLY A 28 12.10 -14.60 0.25
N SER A 29 12.56 -14.19 -0.95
CA SER A 29 11.71 -14.04 -2.15
C SER A 29 10.61 -12.98 -2.02
N MET A 30 10.74 -12.10 -1.04
CA MET A 30 9.84 -10.98 -0.79
C MET A 30 10.49 -9.69 -1.31
N LYS A 31 9.70 -8.83 -1.93
CA LYS A 31 10.16 -7.58 -2.55
C LYS A 31 9.54 -6.38 -1.86
N PRO A 32 10.16 -5.19 -1.94
CA PRO A 32 9.58 -3.99 -1.35
C PRO A 32 8.31 -3.65 -2.13
N ASP A 33 7.23 -3.41 -1.39
CA ASP A 33 5.91 -3.31 -1.98
C ASP A 33 5.58 -1.86 -2.37
N PHE A 34 6.06 -1.45 -3.54
CA PHE A 34 5.74 -0.15 -4.12
C PHE A 34 4.27 -0.04 -4.52
N LEU A 35 3.60 -1.17 -4.78
CA LEU A 35 2.17 -1.19 -5.08
C LEU A 35 1.35 -0.82 -3.83
N LEU A 36 1.74 -1.31 -2.65
CA LEU A 36 1.19 -0.88 -1.36
C LEU A 36 1.39 0.62 -1.12
N THR A 37 2.57 1.15 -1.46
CA THR A 37 2.84 2.58 -1.36
C THR A 37 1.89 3.40 -2.25
N MET A 38 1.68 2.97 -3.50
CA MET A 38 0.71 3.62 -4.41
C MET A 38 -0.73 3.48 -3.94
N MET A 39 -1.10 2.36 -3.33
CA MET A 39 -2.41 2.17 -2.69
C MET A 39 -2.62 3.20 -1.57
N PHE A 40 -1.66 3.37 -0.67
CA PHE A 40 -1.75 4.37 0.40
C PHE A 40 -1.86 5.80 -0.13
N ILE A 41 -1.03 6.18 -1.11
CA ILE A 41 -1.11 7.49 -1.77
C ILE A 41 -2.50 7.69 -2.37
N THR A 42 -3.04 6.68 -3.04
CA THR A 42 -4.37 6.73 -3.66
C THR A 42 -5.47 6.95 -2.62
N ILE A 43 -5.43 6.25 -1.49
CA ILE A 43 -6.37 6.42 -0.38
C ILE A 43 -6.23 7.81 0.25
N LEU A 44 -5.01 8.34 0.38
CA LEU A 44 -4.77 9.69 0.91
C LEU A 44 -5.31 10.79 -0.01
N LEU A 45 -5.26 10.59 -1.32
CA LEU A 45 -5.77 11.56 -2.30
C LEU A 45 -7.30 11.53 -2.42
N THR A 46 -7.89 10.36 -2.23
CA THR A 46 -9.35 10.15 -2.27
C THR A 46 -9.78 9.28 -1.08
N PRO A 47 -9.89 9.87 0.12
CA PRO A 47 -10.31 9.16 1.32
C PRO A 47 -11.82 8.89 1.26
N ASN A 48 -12.21 7.80 0.61
CA ASN A 48 -13.60 7.36 0.50
C ASN A 48 -13.68 5.84 0.63
N LEU A 49 -14.58 5.32 1.48
CA LEU A 49 -14.68 3.89 1.76
C LEU A 49 -14.87 3.03 0.51
N LYS A 50 -15.80 3.39 -0.38
CA LYS A 50 -16.06 2.63 -1.61
C LYS A 50 -14.83 2.59 -2.51
N HIS A 51 -14.11 3.71 -2.56
CA HIS A 51 -12.87 3.82 -3.32
C HIS A 51 -11.74 2.98 -2.72
N THR A 52 -11.56 3.05 -1.40
CA THR A 52 -10.57 2.26 -0.66
C THR A 52 -10.75 0.76 -0.90
N VAL A 53 -11.98 0.26 -0.83
CA VAL A 53 -12.28 -1.17 -1.08
C VAL A 53 -11.83 -1.58 -2.48
N VAL A 54 -12.19 -0.78 -3.50
CA VAL A 54 -11.83 -1.08 -4.89
C VAL A 54 -10.32 -1.05 -5.10
N VAL A 55 -9.64 -0.04 -4.55
CA VAL A 55 -8.18 0.10 -4.67
C VAL A 55 -7.46 -1.01 -3.89
N GLY A 56 -7.92 -1.36 -2.69
CA GLY A 56 -7.38 -2.45 -1.88
C GLY A 56 -7.51 -3.80 -2.58
N LEU A 57 -8.69 -4.09 -3.14
CA LEU A 57 -8.92 -5.32 -3.91
C LEU A 57 -8.04 -5.37 -5.16
N ALA A 58 -8.00 -4.29 -5.95
CA ALA A 58 -7.17 -4.22 -7.15
C ALA A 58 -5.69 -4.40 -6.82
N THR A 59 -5.21 -3.75 -5.75
CA THR A 59 -3.82 -3.88 -5.26
C THR A 59 -3.54 -5.31 -4.82
N GLY A 60 -4.47 -5.95 -4.10
CA GLY A 60 -4.33 -7.34 -3.65
C GLY A 60 -4.24 -8.33 -4.82
N ILE A 61 -5.09 -8.16 -5.84
CA ILE A 61 -5.05 -8.98 -7.05
C ILE A 61 -3.73 -8.76 -7.79
N LEU A 62 -3.35 -7.51 -8.05
CA LEU A 62 -2.13 -7.19 -8.79
C LEU A 62 -0.86 -7.65 -8.07
N SER A 63 -0.74 -7.40 -6.77
CA SER A 63 0.39 -7.90 -5.97
C SER A 63 0.40 -9.43 -5.92
N GLY A 64 -0.76 -10.07 -5.75
CA GLY A 64 -0.89 -11.51 -5.75
C GLY A 64 -0.49 -12.16 -7.08
N LEU A 65 -0.85 -11.55 -8.22
CA LEU A 65 -0.51 -12.07 -9.55
C LEU A 65 1.00 -12.01 -9.84
N PHE A 66 1.67 -10.97 -9.34
CA PHE A 66 3.07 -10.71 -9.62
C PHE A 66 4.00 -11.00 -8.44
N THR A 67 3.50 -11.65 -7.40
CA THR A 67 4.31 -12.01 -6.23
C THR A 67 5.32 -13.09 -6.60
N THR A 68 6.52 -12.96 -6.05
CA THR A 68 7.58 -13.97 -6.14
C THR A 68 7.55 -14.93 -4.95
N PHE A 69 6.69 -14.67 -3.97
CA PHE A 69 6.52 -15.53 -2.79
C PHE A 69 5.64 -16.75 -3.16
N PRO A 70 6.10 -17.99 -2.94
CA PRO A 70 5.32 -19.20 -3.24
C PRO A 70 3.96 -19.16 -2.53
N GLY A 71 2.86 -19.45 -3.25
CA GLY A 71 1.51 -19.41 -2.66
C GLY A 71 1.04 -18.02 -2.23
N GLY A 72 1.76 -16.95 -2.57
CA GLY A 72 1.49 -15.60 -2.07
C GLY A 72 0.25 -14.91 -2.63
N PHE A 73 -0.49 -15.51 -3.58
CA PHE A 73 -1.67 -14.88 -4.17
C PHE A 73 -2.76 -14.56 -3.14
N LEU A 74 -3.23 -15.59 -2.43
CA LEU A 74 -4.31 -15.44 -1.45
C LEU A 74 -3.89 -14.59 -0.23
N PRO A 75 -2.68 -14.76 0.34
CA PRO A 75 -2.14 -13.84 1.35
C PRO A 75 -2.14 -12.37 0.92
N ASN A 76 -1.74 -12.05 -0.31
CA ASN A 76 -1.74 -10.67 -0.83
C ASN A 76 -3.16 -10.10 -0.92
N VAL A 77 -4.13 -10.87 -1.42
CA VAL A 77 -5.52 -10.40 -1.52
C VAL A 77 -6.09 -10.10 -0.13
N ILE A 78 -5.88 -10.99 0.84
CA ILE A 78 -6.34 -10.81 2.23
C ILE A 78 -5.67 -9.59 2.86
N ASP A 79 -4.34 -9.52 2.76
CA ASP A 79 -3.55 -8.40 3.29
C ASP A 79 -4.03 -7.06 2.73
N LYS A 80 -4.04 -6.88 1.41
CA LYS A 80 -4.32 -5.54 0.84
C LYS A 80 -5.74 -5.08 1.09
N VAL A 81 -6.72 -5.99 1.12
CA VAL A 81 -8.10 -5.64 1.49
C VAL A 81 -8.16 -5.19 2.95
N LEU A 82 -7.65 -5.98 3.89
CA LEU A 82 -7.69 -5.65 5.32
C LEU A 82 -6.88 -4.40 5.64
N THR A 83 -5.64 -4.34 5.15
CA THR A 83 -4.73 -3.21 5.34
C THR A 83 -5.35 -1.92 4.77
N SER A 84 -5.96 -1.95 3.59
CA SER A 84 -6.58 -0.74 3.00
C SER A 84 -7.71 -0.19 3.88
N LEU A 85 -8.53 -1.08 4.46
CA LEU A 85 -9.66 -0.71 5.32
C LEU A 85 -9.17 -0.14 6.66
N VAL A 86 -8.21 -0.79 7.29
CA VAL A 86 -7.63 -0.31 8.56
C VAL A 86 -6.90 1.02 8.33
N PHE A 87 -6.10 1.11 7.26
CA PHE A 87 -5.41 2.35 6.90
C PHE A 87 -6.40 3.50 6.69
N PHE A 88 -7.52 3.26 5.99
CA PHE A 88 -8.56 4.26 5.80
C PHE A 88 -9.24 4.66 7.13
N ALA A 89 -9.55 3.71 8.01
CA ALA A 89 -10.16 4.00 9.30
C ALA A 89 -9.25 4.89 10.17
N VAL A 90 -7.97 4.55 10.26
CA VAL A 90 -6.97 5.34 11.00
C VAL A 90 -6.76 6.70 10.34
N LEU A 91 -6.75 6.77 9.01
CA LEU A 91 -6.65 8.03 8.28
C LEU A 91 -7.80 8.98 8.62
N ILE A 92 -9.04 8.50 8.69
CA ILE A 92 -10.20 9.33 9.07
C ILE A 92 -10.07 9.83 10.51
N ALA A 93 -9.63 8.96 11.44
CA ALA A 93 -9.39 9.35 12.83
C ALA A 93 -8.30 10.43 12.96
N ILE A 94 -7.21 10.33 12.22
CA ILE A 94 -6.10 11.30 12.25
C ILE A 94 -6.47 12.61 11.53
N GLN A 95 -7.27 12.56 10.46
CA GLN A 95 -7.67 13.77 9.75
C GLN A 95 -8.49 14.73 10.63
N ALA A 96 -9.19 14.21 11.65
CA ALA A 96 -9.84 15.04 12.66
C ALA A 96 -8.84 15.90 13.48
N LEU A 97 -7.55 15.51 13.51
CA LEU A 97 -6.46 16.16 14.25
C LEU A 97 -5.53 17.02 13.38
N GLY A 98 -5.78 17.08 12.06
CA GLY A 98 -5.07 17.93 11.10
C GLY A 98 -4.23 17.19 10.05
N LYS A 99 -4.17 17.74 8.83
CA LYS A 99 -3.51 17.13 7.64
C LYS A 99 -1.99 17.39 7.62
N LYS A 100 -1.26 16.86 8.60
CA LYS A 100 0.21 16.99 8.66
C LYS A 100 0.90 15.92 7.81
N PHE A 101 1.84 16.33 6.96
CA PHE A 101 2.62 15.41 6.12
C PHE A 101 3.37 14.35 6.94
N ALA A 102 3.96 14.75 8.08
CA ALA A 102 4.63 13.82 8.99
C ALA A 102 3.68 12.72 9.52
N ALA A 103 2.42 13.07 9.82
CA ALA A 103 1.43 12.09 10.27
C ALA A 103 1.08 11.08 9.16
N GLN A 104 1.05 11.52 7.90
CA GLN A 104 0.81 10.64 6.76
C GLN A 104 1.99 9.68 6.53
N ALA A 105 3.23 10.16 6.69
CA ALA A 105 4.42 9.30 6.57
C ALA A 105 4.47 8.24 7.69
N VAL A 106 4.18 8.63 8.94
CA VAL A 106 4.06 7.68 10.06
C VAL A 106 2.93 6.68 9.81
N LEU A 107 1.79 7.14 9.30
CA LEU A 107 0.68 6.26 8.95
C LEU A 107 1.07 5.25 7.87
N THR A 108 1.86 5.65 6.86
CA THR A 108 2.39 4.73 5.84
C THR A 108 3.36 3.71 6.43
N ALA A 109 4.24 4.12 7.35
CA ALA A 109 5.14 3.20 8.05
C ALA A 109 4.34 2.14 8.85
N LEU A 110 3.37 2.59 9.65
CA LEU A 110 2.51 1.71 10.45
C LEU A 110 1.63 0.82 9.57
N GLY A 111 1.10 1.35 8.46
CA GLY A 111 0.33 0.60 7.49
C GLY A 111 1.16 -0.49 6.82
N THR A 112 2.44 -0.21 6.54
CA THR A 112 3.37 -1.21 5.97
C THR A 112 3.71 -2.28 6.99
N ALA A 113 3.91 -1.91 8.25
CA ALA A 113 4.12 -2.86 9.34
C ALA A 113 2.92 -3.81 9.51
N LEU A 114 1.71 -3.25 9.56
CA LEU A 114 0.46 -4.02 9.62
C LEU A 114 0.31 -4.94 8.41
N SER A 115 0.56 -4.42 7.21
CA SER A 115 0.47 -5.19 5.96
C SER A 115 1.41 -6.39 5.96
N GLY A 116 2.66 -6.17 6.35
CA GLY A 116 3.65 -7.24 6.49
C GLY A 116 3.24 -8.29 7.52
N ALA A 117 2.66 -7.88 8.64
CA ALA A 117 2.15 -8.81 9.65
C ALA A 117 0.99 -9.66 9.12
N ILE A 118 0.00 -9.05 8.47
CA ILE A 118 -1.17 -9.75 7.91
C ILE A 118 -0.74 -10.69 6.79
N PHE A 119 0.15 -10.24 5.90
CA PHE A 119 0.69 -11.07 4.82
C PHE A 119 1.41 -12.30 5.38
N LEU A 120 2.35 -12.12 6.32
CA LEU A 120 3.11 -13.24 6.87
C LEU A 120 2.22 -14.21 7.66
N ALA A 121 1.30 -13.68 8.48
CA ALA A 121 0.39 -14.51 9.25
C ALA A 121 -0.52 -15.36 8.34
N SER A 122 -1.08 -14.75 7.30
CA SER A 122 -1.91 -15.46 6.33
C SER A 122 -1.11 -16.45 5.47
N ALA A 123 0.09 -16.09 5.02
CA ALA A 123 0.98 -16.97 4.27
C ALA A 123 1.37 -18.22 5.07
N ILE A 124 1.82 -18.05 6.32
CA ILE A 124 2.19 -19.16 7.21
C ILE A 124 1.01 -20.09 7.46
N PHE A 125 -0.17 -19.52 7.75
CA PHE A 125 -1.37 -20.29 8.03
C PHE A 125 -1.87 -21.07 6.81
N ILE A 126 -1.91 -20.45 5.63
CA ILE A 126 -2.42 -21.06 4.40
C ILE A 126 -1.45 -22.13 3.88
N MET A 127 -0.14 -21.89 3.98
CA MET A 127 0.87 -22.85 3.51
C MET A 127 1.15 -23.97 4.51
N GLY A 128 0.68 -23.86 5.76
CA GLY A 128 1.00 -24.81 6.82
C GLY A 128 2.50 -24.88 7.13
N ALA A 129 3.24 -23.80 6.89
CA ALA A 129 4.69 -23.80 6.98
C ALA A 129 5.14 -23.48 8.41
N GLU A 130 6.02 -24.30 8.99
CA GLU A 130 6.58 -24.09 10.33
C GLU A 130 7.77 -23.11 10.30
N VAL A 131 7.51 -21.86 9.90
CA VAL A 131 8.56 -20.82 9.83
C VAL A 131 8.43 -19.84 10.98
N PRO A 132 9.53 -19.43 11.64
CA PRO A 132 9.46 -18.45 12.73
C PRO A 132 8.98 -17.08 12.24
N PHE A 133 7.72 -16.72 12.54
CA PHE A 133 7.12 -15.43 12.18
C PHE A 133 8.01 -14.25 12.56
N GLY A 134 8.56 -14.25 13.78
CA GLY A 134 9.39 -13.14 14.28
C GLY A 134 10.65 -12.91 13.44
N GLN A 135 11.31 -13.98 12.98
CA GLN A 135 12.51 -13.85 12.15
C GLN A 135 12.17 -13.28 10.77
N LEU A 136 11.10 -13.79 10.12
CA LEU A 136 10.64 -13.26 8.85
C LEU A 136 10.19 -11.81 8.97
N TYR A 137 9.46 -11.46 10.04
CA TYR A 137 8.99 -10.11 10.27
C TYR A 137 10.16 -9.12 10.39
N LEU A 138 11.18 -9.45 11.20
CA LEU A 138 12.36 -8.60 11.36
C LEU A 138 13.20 -8.52 10.08
N ALA A 139 13.39 -9.63 9.38
CA ALA A 139 14.25 -9.69 8.19
C ALA A 139 13.62 -9.03 6.95
N VAL A 140 12.28 -9.04 6.85
CA VAL A 140 11.56 -8.62 5.64
C VAL A 140 10.75 -7.35 5.88
N VAL A 141 9.96 -7.31 6.96
CA VAL A 141 8.99 -6.23 7.16
C VAL A 141 9.69 -4.95 7.61
N LEU A 142 10.73 -5.04 8.47
CA LEU A 142 11.47 -3.84 8.88
C LEU A 142 12.16 -3.13 7.70
N PRO A 143 12.90 -3.81 6.81
CA PRO A 143 13.43 -3.17 5.60
C PRO A 143 12.33 -2.62 4.69
N ALA A 144 11.22 -3.35 4.53
CA ALA A 144 10.10 -2.90 3.70
C ALA A 144 9.45 -1.63 4.26
N ILE A 145 9.31 -1.49 5.59
CA ILE A 145 8.82 -0.26 6.23
C ILE A 145 9.71 0.92 5.85
N ALA A 146 11.02 0.76 5.96
CA ALA A 146 11.97 1.84 5.63
C ALA A 146 11.85 2.24 4.15
N VAL A 147 11.92 1.27 3.23
CA VAL A 147 11.86 1.53 1.78
C VAL A 147 10.53 2.17 1.38
N ASN A 148 9.40 1.62 1.83
CA ASN A 148 8.08 2.14 1.47
C ASN A 148 7.83 3.53 2.06
N THR A 149 8.32 3.79 3.27
CA THR A 149 8.20 5.12 3.89
C THR A 149 9.04 6.15 3.14
N VAL A 150 10.27 5.82 2.75
CA VAL A 150 11.11 6.70 1.91
C VAL A 150 10.45 6.94 0.56
N ALA A 151 9.95 5.89 -0.08
CA ALA A 151 9.22 5.99 -1.35
C ALA A 151 8.00 6.92 -1.22
N PHE A 152 7.23 6.79 -0.14
CA PHE A 152 6.12 7.69 0.14
C PHE A 152 6.56 9.14 0.28
N ILE A 153 7.62 9.41 1.07
CA ILE A 153 8.12 10.76 1.33
C ILE A 153 8.54 11.45 0.02
N VAL A 154 9.12 10.70 -0.92
CA VAL A 154 9.54 11.23 -2.23
C VAL A 154 8.36 11.37 -3.19
N ILE A 155 7.51 10.35 -3.31
CA ILE A 155 6.50 10.28 -4.37
C ILE A 155 5.25 11.10 -4.04
N TYR A 156 4.79 11.10 -2.79
CA TYR A 156 3.59 11.82 -2.38
C TYR A 156 3.61 13.32 -2.72
N PRO A 157 4.68 14.10 -2.40
CA PRO A 157 4.71 15.52 -2.76
C PRO A 157 4.74 15.75 -4.28
N ILE A 158 5.41 14.89 -5.05
CA ILE A 158 5.44 14.96 -6.51
C ILE A 158 4.02 14.79 -7.07
N VAL A 159 3.33 13.73 -6.65
CA VAL A 159 1.95 13.46 -7.08
C VAL A 159 1.02 14.62 -6.69
N ARG A 160 1.15 15.13 -5.47
CA ARG A 160 0.36 16.29 -5.00
C ARG A 160 0.60 17.54 -5.85
N GLN A 161 1.85 17.83 -6.21
CA GLN A 161 2.21 18.99 -7.02
C GLN A 161 1.70 18.87 -8.46
N THR A 162 1.81 17.68 -9.06
CA THR A 162 1.28 17.41 -10.40
C THR A 162 -0.24 17.56 -10.44
N LEU A 163 -0.94 17.07 -9.41
CA LEU A 163 -2.39 17.20 -9.31
C LEU A 163 -2.85 18.66 -9.23
N LYS A 164 -2.16 19.50 -8.46
CA LYS A 164 -2.46 20.95 -8.37
C LYS A 164 -2.35 21.68 -9.72
N ARG A 165 -1.49 21.20 -10.61
CA ARG A 165 -1.30 21.76 -11.96
C ARG A 165 -2.22 21.15 -13.01
N SER A 166 -2.99 20.12 -12.63
CA SER A 166 -3.89 19.40 -13.52
C SER A 166 -5.35 19.82 -13.31
N SER A 167 -6.21 19.58 -14.30
CA SER A 167 -7.66 19.77 -14.19
C SER A 167 -8.39 18.65 -13.40
N LEU A 168 -7.63 17.75 -12.78
CA LEU A 168 -8.15 16.66 -11.96
C LEU A 168 -8.43 17.17 -10.54
N ARG A 169 -9.67 17.61 -10.30
CA ARG A 169 -10.14 17.97 -8.95
C ARG A 169 -10.24 16.72 -8.08
N THR A 170 -9.33 16.57 -7.12
CA THR A 170 -9.36 15.55 -6.06
C THR A 170 -9.51 16.22 -4.68
N SER A 171 -9.70 15.46 -3.60
CA SER A 171 -9.97 16.02 -2.25
C SER A 171 -8.85 16.89 -1.68
N VAL A 172 -7.67 16.86 -2.30
CA VAL A 172 -6.49 17.67 -1.94
C VAL A 172 -6.42 18.99 -2.74
N ALA A 173 -7.24 19.14 -3.78
CA ALA A 173 -7.31 20.31 -4.66
C ALA A 173 -8.41 21.32 -4.26
N ASN A 174 -9.08 21.09 -3.12
CA ASN A 174 -10.02 22.03 -2.50
C ASN A 174 -9.40 22.64 -1.24
#